data_AF-A0A849WGL9-F1
#
_entry.id   AF-A0A849WGL9-F1
#
_cell.length_a   1.000
_cell.length_b   1.000
_cell.length_c   1.000
_cell.angle_alpha   90.00
_cell.angle_beta   90.00
_cell.angle_gamma   90.00
#
_symmetry.space_group_name_H-M   'P 1'
#
loop_
_entity.id
_entity.type
_entity.pdbx_description
1 polymer ?
#
loop_
_entity_poly.entity_id
_entity_poly.type
_entity_poly.pdbx_seq_one_letter_code
_entity_poly.pdbx_strand_id
1 'polypeptide(L)'
;MMRKLLLLILVLACSLTSIFAQRVVVGVEANGPDSATKMAHDWRKTNVYKDIYEKAGFKVILISQSSKSKLEEALKNNNVTHITGCGHGSPTVYTGYQQAVVLSSSDSALLAKLQGKHVHLLSCLTAQKLGPAMMQKGAASYCGYVPSFYFTWKSANEFFRADSALDRAFSQGKSAPQAYQETIHAFNALIEYLNKNEPSGVKNAITDRDGLLCLPKGREELDYVLPLEMASYTLYSKNSETNEFVSFADFQNLNLRSSYRELSREDFKNMVIAGYERLDRDYEIGILGYGKLNREQIIEEIRNETEVGNGLIEVDRHFLQAIENARWSKSFEAKTDAQGCINMSDNFDVPMTITIKSVKAEWSGQPNTFQNITVIFNNETLFNGPVQSGNTYNKVLKVQKGAASTAINAVGGPKNTTVKVTVTFSLG
;
A
#
# COMPACT_ATOMS: atom_id res chain seq x y z
N MET A 1 -44.46 26.05 -13.90
CA MET A 1 -43.13 26.01 -14.56
C MET A 1 -42.05 26.78 -13.79
N MET A 2 -42.31 28.00 -13.28
CA MET A 2 -41.28 28.82 -12.58
C MET A 2 -40.64 28.20 -11.32
N ARG A 3 -41.36 27.38 -10.53
CA ARG A 3 -40.79 26.72 -9.34
C ARG A 3 -39.71 25.67 -9.64
N LYS A 4 -39.76 25.00 -10.80
CA LYS A 4 -38.74 24.02 -11.22
C LYS A 4 -37.47 24.68 -11.78
N LEU A 5 -37.63 25.86 -12.40
CA LEU A 5 -36.49 26.66 -12.90
C LEU A 5 -35.70 27.30 -11.75
N LEU A 6 -36.39 27.77 -10.70
CA LEU A 6 -35.74 28.34 -9.51
C LEU A 6 -34.95 27.28 -8.71
N LEU A 7 -35.47 26.04 -8.63
CA LEU A 7 -34.78 24.93 -7.96
C LEU A 7 -33.54 24.48 -8.75
N LEU A 8 -33.60 24.48 -10.09
CA LEU A 8 -32.46 24.16 -10.95
C LEU A 8 -31.35 25.22 -10.82
N ILE A 9 -31.71 26.51 -10.76
CA ILE A 9 -30.75 27.61 -10.55
C ILE A 9 -30.11 27.55 -9.15
N LEU A 10 -30.87 27.18 -8.10
CA LEU A 10 -30.30 27.00 -6.75
C LEU A 10 -29.38 25.77 -6.66
N VAL A 11 -29.72 24.66 -7.31
CA VAL A 11 -28.87 23.45 -7.35
C VAL A 11 -27.60 23.69 -8.18
N LEU A 12 -27.69 24.46 -9.27
CA LEU A 12 -26.52 24.92 -10.03
C LEU A 12 -25.66 25.91 -9.23
N ALA A 13 -26.26 26.83 -8.47
CA ALA A 13 -25.51 27.79 -7.64
C ALA A 13 -24.82 27.13 -6.42
N CYS A 14 -25.44 26.13 -5.80
CA CYS A 14 -24.83 25.34 -4.72
C CYS A 14 -23.76 24.35 -5.22
N SER A 15 -23.92 23.80 -6.42
CA SER A 15 -22.87 22.93 -7.01
C SER A 15 -21.68 23.73 -7.52
N LEU A 16 -21.89 24.91 -8.12
CA LEU A 16 -20.82 25.82 -8.57
C LEU A 16 -19.98 26.38 -7.42
N THR A 17 -20.55 26.67 -6.25
CA THR A 17 -19.78 27.16 -5.09
C THR A 17 -18.89 26.11 -4.44
N SER A 18 -19.25 24.81 -4.53
CA SER A 18 -18.41 23.71 -4.05
C SER A 18 -17.23 23.36 -4.97
N ILE A 19 -17.36 23.63 -6.27
CA ILE A 19 -16.35 23.34 -7.30
C ILE A 19 -15.16 24.33 -7.25
N PHE A 20 -15.32 25.48 -6.58
CA PHE A 20 -14.27 26.49 -6.43
C PHE A 20 -13.78 26.68 -5.00
N ALA A 21 -13.97 25.71 -4.11
CA ALA A 21 -13.29 25.75 -2.81
C ALA A 21 -11.76 25.77 -3.07
N GLN A 22 -11.15 26.95 -2.88
CA GLN A 22 -9.72 27.15 -3.15
C GLN A 22 -8.91 26.13 -2.36
N ARG A 23 -8.20 25.25 -3.07
CA ARG A 23 -7.36 24.23 -2.44
C ARG A 23 -6.17 24.93 -1.78
N VAL A 24 -5.91 24.62 -0.51
CA VAL A 24 -4.81 25.22 0.23
C VAL A 24 -3.74 24.17 0.51
N VAL A 25 -2.49 24.51 0.23
CA VAL A 25 -1.31 23.77 0.69
C VAL A 25 -0.59 24.57 1.78
N VAL A 26 -0.17 23.88 2.84
CA VAL A 26 0.64 24.47 3.92
C VAL A 26 2.07 23.94 3.83
N GLY A 27 3.03 24.85 3.78
CA GLY A 27 4.46 24.56 3.86
C GLY A 27 4.97 24.66 5.29
N VAL A 28 5.57 23.58 5.81
CA VAL A 28 6.05 23.46 7.22
C VAL A 28 7.57 23.37 7.34
N GLU A 29 8.30 24.16 6.56
CA GLU A 29 9.74 24.04 6.36
C GLU A 29 10.60 24.29 7.64
N ALA A 30 11.67 23.51 7.76
CA ALA A 30 12.78 23.82 8.66
C ALA A 30 13.75 24.80 7.96
N ASN A 31 13.65 26.08 8.30
CA ASN A 31 14.55 27.13 7.79
C ASN A 31 15.60 27.55 8.85
N GLY A 32 16.16 26.56 9.57
CA GLY A 32 17.16 26.76 10.62
C GLY A 32 18.59 26.99 10.10
N PRO A 33 19.60 27.00 11.00
CA PRO A 33 21.01 27.22 10.63
C PRO A 33 21.67 25.99 9.95
N ASP A 34 21.01 24.83 9.96
CA ASP A 34 21.51 23.61 9.31
C ASP A 34 21.54 23.79 7.78
N SER A 35 22.70 23.52 7.17
CA SER A 35 22.94 23.82 5.76
C SER A 35 22.11 22.95 4.82
N ALA A 36 21.84 21.69 5.20
CA ALA A 36 21.10 20.75 4.36
C ALA A 36 19.62 21.13 4.27
N THR A 37 18.98 21.32 5.42
CA THR A 37 17.57 21.75 5.49
C THR A 37 17.38 23.16 4.92
N LYS A 38 18.34 24.07 5.14
CA LYS A 38 18.31 25.40 4.50
C LYS A 38 18.36 25.31 2.98
N MET A 39 19.24 24.48 2.41
CA MET A 39 19.35 24.30 0.97
C MET A 39 18.06 23.73 0.38
N ALA A 40 17.48 22.71 1.02
CA ALA A 40 16.22 22.12 0.61
C ALA A 40 15.06 23.14 0.70
N HIS A 41 14.97 23.91 1.79
CA HIS A 41 13.99 24.98 1.96
C HIS A 41 14.08 26.02 0.83
N ASP A 42 15.29 26.52 0.55
CA ASP A 42 15.50 27.56 -0.45
C ASP A 42 15.13 27.06 -1.85
N TRP A 43 15.46 25.80 -2.16
CA TRP A 43 15.07 25.16 -3.41
C TRP A 43 13.55 24.97 -3.51
N ARG A 44 12.91 24.44 -2.45
CA ARG A 44 11.47 24.14 -2.42
C ARG A 44 10.62 25.42 -2.52
N LYS A 45 11.08 26.55 -1.97
CA LYS A 45 10.42 27.87 -2.10
C LYS A 45 10.03 28.21 -3.54
N THR A 46 10.95 27.99 -4.47
CA THR A 46 10.72 28.29 -5.89
C THR A 46 10.07 27.11 -6.59
N ASN A 47 10.59 25.89 -6.40
CA ASN A 47 10.24 24.75 -7.26
C ASN A 47 8.97 24.01 -6.83
N VAL A 48 8.69 23.94 -5.52
CA VAL A 48 7.51 23.23 -4.98
C VAL A 48 6.36 24.19 -4.79
N TYR A 49 6.58 25.27 -4.05
CA TYR A 49 5.48 26.17 -3.71
C TYR A 49 5.02 26.97 -4.93
N LYS A 50 5.94 27.71 -5.57
CA LYS A 50 5.60 28.55 -6.73
C LYS A 50 5.38 27.74 -8.00
N ASP A 51 6.33 26.88 -8.38
CA ASP A 51 6.28 26.21 -9.69
C ASP A 51 5.37 24.98 -9.76
N ILE A 52 5.04 24.36 -8.63
CA ILE A 52 4.12 23.22 -8.60
C ILE A 52 2.75 23.66 -8.09
N TYR A 53 2.65 24.12 -6.83
CA TYR A 53 1.35 24.34 -6.21
C TYR A 53 0.63 25.62 -6.68
N GLU A 54 1.29 26.78 -6.70
CA GLU A 54 0.66 28.02 -7.16
C GLU A 54 0.24 27.92 -8.64
N LYS A 55 1.10 27.34 -9.50
CA LYS A 55 0.76 27.07 -10.90
C LYS A 55 -0.41 26.09 -11.07
N ALA A 56 -0.59 25.15 -10.16
CA ALA A 56 -1.75 24.25 -10.12
C ALA A 56 -3.01 24.89 -9.47
N GLY A 57 -2.97 26.19 -9.17
CA GLY A 57 -4.09 26.96 -8.64
C GLY A 57 -4.31 26.80 -7.13
N PHE A 58 -3.34 26.26 -6.39
CA PHE A 58 -3.42 26.21 -4.94
C PHE A 58 -3.07 27.56 -4.32
N LYS A 59 -3.75 27.91 -3.22
CA LYS A 59 -3.24 28.91 -2.28
C LYS A 59 -2.13 28.27 -1.46
N VAL A 60 -0.93 28.85 -1.51
CA VAL A 60 0.18 28.42 -0.67
C VAL A 60 0.21 29.24 0.62
N ILE A 61 0.31 28.56 1.76
CA ILE A 61 0.61 29.16 3.06
C ILE A 61 1.96 28.61 3.52
N LEU A 62 3.03 29.38 3.28
CA LEU A 62 4.35 29.04 3.77
C LEU A 62 4.52 29.58 5.19
N ILE A 63 4.58 28.70 6.19
CA ILE A 63 4.70 29.12 7.59
C ILE A 63 6.12 29.62 7.84
N SER A 64 6.24 30.89 8.23
CA SER A 64 7.52 31.43 8.71
C SER A 64 7.81 30.90 10.11
N GLN A 65 9.03 30.44 10.36
CA GLN A 65 9.44 29.84 11.63
C GLN A 65 8.49 28.70 12.06
N SER A 66 8.39 27.66 11.23
CA SER A 66 7.46 26.54 11.40
C SER A 66 7.53 25.94 12.80
N SER A 67 6.37 25.87 13.46
CA SER A 67 6.15 25.32 14.80
C SER A 67 4.75 24.71 14.88
N LYS A 68 4.52 23.88 15.90
CA LYS A 68 3.20 23.27 16.16
C LYS A 68 2.06 24.30 16.15
N SER A 69 2.18 25.38 16.92
CA SER A 69 1.09 26.36 17.09
C SER A 69 0.72 27.05 15.77
N LYS A 70 1.71 27.36 14.93
CA LYS A 70 1.47 27.97 13.62
C LYS A 70 0.82 27.00 12.63
N LEU A 71 1.20 25.73 12.66
CA LEU A 71 0.50 24.71 11.88
C LEU A 71 -0.96 24.59 12.33
N GLU A 72 -1.22 24.56 13.63
CA GLU A 72 -2.57 24.52 14.18
C GLU A 72 -3.42 25.73 13.75
N GLU A 73 -2.83 26.92 13.76
CA GLU A 73 -3.47 28.14 13.27
C GLU A 73 -3.81 28.05 11.78
N ALA A 74 -2.87 27.58 10.95
CA ALA A 74 -3.09 27.41 9.52
C ALA A 74 -4.21 26.41 9.23
N LEU A 75 -4.22 25.27 9.93
CA LEU A 75 -5.25 24.24 9.81
C LEU A 75 -6.64 24.72 10.26
N LYS A 76 -6.70 25.57 11.29
CA LYS A 76 -7.95 26.14 11.81
C LYS A 76 -8.58 27.14 10.84
N ASN A 77 -7.75 27.97 10.21
CA ASN A 77 -8.22 29.14 9.47
C ASN A 77 -8.37 28.91 7.96
N ASN A 78 -8.01 27.72 7.45
CA ASN A 78 -7.98 27.45 6.02
C ASN A 78 -8.46 26.03 5.69
N ASN A 79 -9.04 25.86 4.50
CA ASN A 79 -9.38 24.54 3.97
C ASN A 79 -8.13 23.82 3.41
N VAL A 80 -7.22 23.44 4.31
CA VAL A 80 -5.97 22.78 3.97
C VAL A 80 -6.25 21.38 3.43
N THR A 81 -5.79 21.08 2.22
CA THR A 81 -5.88 19.75 1.61
C THR A 81 -4.53 19.05 1.58
N HIS A 82 -3.43 19.82 1.57
CA HIS A 82 -2.07 19.31 1.48
C HIS A 82 -1.17 19.97 2.52
N ILE A 83 -0.25 19.18 3.08
CA ILE A 83 0.80 19.65 3.97
C ILE A 83 2.11 19.07 3.44
N THR A 84 3.10 19.93 3.22
CA THR A 84 4.39 19.52 2.67
C THR A 84 5.53 20.27 3.35
N GLY A 85 6.71 19.67 3.47
CA GLY A 85 7.87 20.36 4.06
C GLY A 85 9.14 19.53 4.10
N CYS A 86 10.28 20.19 4.24
CA CYS A 86 11.56 19.59 4.57
C CYS A 86 11.97 19.91 6.01
N GLY A 87 12.69 19.01 6.65
CA GLY A 87 13.19 19.24 8.01
C GLY A 87 13.77 17.99 8.64
N HIS A 88 14.32 18.13 9.84
CA HIS A 88 14.81 16.96 10.56
C HIS A 88 13.66 16.12 11.10
N GLY A 89 13.91 14.82 11.15
CA GLY A 89 12.94 13.83 11.56
C GLY A 89 13.58 12.75 12.42
N SER A 90 12.75 12.16 13.25
CA SER A 90 13.01 10.90 13.93
C SER A 90 11.82 9.98 13.67
N PRO A 91 11.85 8.71 14.11
CA PRO A 91 10.71 7.81 13.91
C PRO A 91 9.38 8.40 14.40
N THR A 92 9.38 9.24 15.43
CA THR A 92 8.16 9.74 16.09
C THR A 92 7.92 11.25 15.95
N VAL A 93 8.83 12.02 15.34
CA VAL A 93 8.78 13.49 15.34
C VAL A 93 9.25 14.06 14.01
N TYR A 94 8.58 15.13 13.58
CA TYR A 94 9.02 16.04 12.53
C TYR A 94 9.24 17.44 13.11
N THR A 95 10.33 18.08 12.71
CA THR A 95 10.75 19.39 13.22
C THR A 95 10.78 20.46 12.15
N GLY A 96 10.52 21.70 12.56
CA GLY A 96 10.54 22.90 11.73
C GLY A 96 11.71 23.81 12.10
N TYR A 97 11.43 25.11 12.25
CA TYR A 97 12.46 26.11 12.52
C TYR A 97 13.17 25.87 13.84
N GLN A 98 14.50 25.97 13.83
CA GLN A 98 15.35 25.70 15.01
C GLN A 98 15.04 24.36 15.69
N GLN A 99 14.69 23.34 14.89
CA GLN A 99 14.29 22.01 15.38
C GLN A 99 13.06 22.01 16.29
N ALA A 100 12.24 23.07 16.27
CA ALA A 100 10.97 23.08 17.00
C ALA A 100 10.08 21.94 16.50
N VAL A 101 9.51 21.15 17.42
CA VAL A 101 8.59 20.08 17.08
C VAL A 101 7.33 20.66 16.42
N VAL A 102 7.04 20.20 15.21
CA VAL A 102 5.82 20.59 14.47
C VAL A 102 4.79 19.48 14.54
N LEU A 103 5.21 18.21 14.37
CA LEU A 103 4.35 17.03 14.42
C LEU A 103 5.01 15.96 15.29
N SER A 104 4.21 15.26 16.10
CA SER A 104 4.64 14.14 16.94
C SER A 104 3.62 13.01 16.91
N SER A 105 4.09 11.76 16.90
CA SER A 105 3.23 10.58 16.97
C SER A 105 2.47 10.47 18.30
N SER A 106 2.92 11.19 19.33
CA SER A 106 2.25 11.27 20.64
C SER A 106 1.14 12.33 20.70
N ASP A 107 1.09 13.26 19.74
CA ASP A 107 0.14 14.37 19.75
C ASP A 107 -1.15 14.01 19.00
N SER A 108 -1.94 13.11 19.58
CA SER A 108 -3.16 12.62 18.95
C SER A 108 -4.15 13.74 18.58
N ALA A 109 -4.17 14.85 19.32
CA ALA A 109 -5.10 15.95 19.07
C ALA A 109 -4.72 16.71 17.79
N LEU A 110 -3.44 17.00 17.60
CA LEU A 110 -2.95 17.59 16.36
C LEU A 110 -3.10 16.64 15.17
N LEU A 111 -2.73 15.36 15.34
CA LEU A 111 -2.82 14.38 14.26
C LEU A 111 -4.26 14.18 13.75
N ALA A 112 -5.27 14.26 14.64
CA ALA A 112 -6.67 14.22 14.23
C ALA A 112 -7.07 15.39 13.31
N LYS A 113 -6.42 16.56 13.44
CA LYS A 113 -6.64 17.70 12.54
C LYS A 113 -6.10 17.47 11.12
N LEU A 114 -5.36 16.38 10.89
CA LEU A 114 -4.85 15.99 9.58
C LEU A 114 -5.84 15.13 8.80
N GLN A 115 -7.02 14.83 9.37
CA GLN A 115 -8.03 14.00 8.73
C GLN A 115 -8.36 14.49 7.31
N GLY A 116 -8.28 13.58 6.34
CA GLY A 116 -8.55 13.87 4.93
C GLY A 116 -7.49 14.71 4.21
N LYS A 117 -6.32 14.93 4.80
CA LYS A 117 -5.23 15.72 4.20
C LYS A 117 -4.09 14.84 3.71
N HIS A 118 -3.49 15.20 2.57
CA HIS A 118 -2.27 14.58 2.08
C HIS A 118 -1.07 15.20 2.79
N VAL A 119 -0.18 14.38 3.34
CA VAL A 119 1.02 14.83 4.06
C VAL A 119 2.25 14.28 3.37
N HIS A 120 3.17 15.17 2.97
CA HIS A 120 4.48 14.82 2.41
C HIS A 120 5.59 15.43 3.27
N LEU A 121 6.51 14.63 3.79
CA LEU A 121 7.65 15.12 4.57
C LEU A 121 8.97 14.62 3.97
N LEU A 122 9.76 15.54 3.43
CA LEU A 122 11.17 15.32 3.12
C LEU A 122 11.95 15.34 4.44
N SER A 123 11.87 14.22 5.16
CA SER A 123 12.39 14.11 6.53
C SER A 123 12.72 12.67 6.93
N CYS A 124 13.91 12.49 7.48
CA CYS A 124 14.46 11.19 7.86
C CYS A 124 13.55 10.42 8.83
N LEU A 125 13.41 9.12 8.62
CA LEU A 125 12.82 8.14 9.53
C LEU A 125 11.32 8.33 9.88
N THR A 126 10.71 9.43 9.46
CA THR A 126 9.34 9.81 9.82
C THR A 126 8.30 8.78 9.35
N ALA A 127 8.58 8.01 8.30
CA ALA A 127 7.70 6.96 7.83
C ALA A 127 7.65 5.72 8.75
N GLN A 128 8.55 5.60 9.72
CA GLN A 128 8.59 4.44 10.63
C GLN A 128 7.44 4.42 11.64
N LYS A 129 7.14 5.55 12.29
CA LYS A 129 6.07 5.62 13.31
C LYS A 129 5.17 6.85 13.16
N LEU A 130 5.72 8.03 12.84
CA LEU A 130 4.95 9.26 12.69
C LEU A 130 3.95 9.17 11.54
N GLY A 131 4.38 8.76 10.35
CA GLY A 131 3.51 8.53 9.21
C GLY A 131 2.35 7.57 9.50
N PRO A 132 2.62 6.34 10.01
CA PRO A 132 1.58 5.43 10.46
C PRO A 132 0.61 6.05 11.48
N ALA A 133 1.10 6.84 12.45
CA ALA A 133 0.25 7.51 13.42
C ALA A 133 -0.67 8.57 12.78
N MET A 134 -0.21 9.31 11.77
CA MET A 134 -1.05 10.23 10.98
C MET A 134 -2.15 9.48 10.24
N MET A 135 -1.81 8.35 9.62
CA MET A 135 -2.78 7.52 8.90
C MET A 135 -3.85 6.95 9.84
N GLN A 136 -3.46 6.47 11.02
CA GLN A 136 -4.39 6.01 12.05
C GLN A 136 -5.35 7.11 12.54
N LYS A 137 -4.98 8.38 12.38
CA LYS A 137 -5.81 9.55 12.72
C LYS A 137 -6.55 10.12 11.53
N GLY A 138 -6.56 9.41 10.40
CA GLY A 138 -7.44 9.66 9.27
C GLY A 138 -6.86 10.54 8.16
N ALA A 139 -5.54 10.76 8.13
CA ALA A 139 -4.90 11.44 6.99
C ALA A 139 -5.29 10.79 5.65
N ALA A 140 -5.41 11.59 4.58
CA ALA A 140 -5.73 11.10 3.24
C ALA A 140 -4.56 10.34 2.61
N SER A 141 -3.34 10.75 2.91
CA SER A 141 -2.15 9.96 2.68
C SER A 141 -0.99 10.50 3.50
N TYR A 142 0.04 9.68 3.66
CA TYR A 142 1.32 10.10 4.17
C TYR A 142 2.41 9.59 3.25
N CYS A 143 3.32 10.45 2.77
CA CYS A 143 4.55 9.99 2.15
C CYS A 143 5.78 10.61 2.82
N GLY A 144 6.83 9.81 2.99
CA GLY A 144 8.11 10.21 3.60
C GLY A 144 9.08 9.03 3.65
N TYR A 145 10.16 9.15 4.43
CA TYR A 145 11.28 8.21 4.35
C TYR A 145 11.39 7.28 5.56
N VAL A 146 11.62 5.99 5.29
CA VAL A 146 11.93 4.96 6.30
C VAL A 146 13.37 5.04 6.78
N PRO A 147 14.40 5.18 5.92
CA PRO A 147 15.76 5.51 6.33
C PRO A 147 15.95 7.04 6.41
N SER A 148 17.18 7.47 6.68
CA SER A 148 17.59 8.85 6.43
C SER A 148 17.57 9.15 4.93
N PHE A 149 17.25 10.39 4.58
CA PHE A 149 17.36 10.91 3.22
C PHE A 149 18.79 11.40 2.97
N TYR A 150 19.41 11.01 1.85
CA TYR A 150 20.80 11.31 1.55
C TYR A 150 20.95 12.00 0.19
N PHE A 151 21.74 13.06 0.11
CA PHE A 151 22.07 13.67 -1.18
C PHE A 151 23.54 14.05 -1.23
N THR A 152 24.05 14.28 -2.44
CA THR A 152 25.37 14.88 -2.66
C THR A 152 25.21 16.39 -2.79
N TRP A 153 26.14 17.17 -2.23
CA TRP A 153 26.10 18.63 -2.36
C TRP A 153 26.14 19.09 -3.82
N LYS A 154 26.85 18.34 -4.68
CA LYS A 154 27.00 18.66 -6.11
C LYS A 154 25.70 18.49 -6.89
N SER A 155 24.84 17.52 -6.53
CA SER A 155 23.59 17.23 -7.24
C SER A 155 22.35 17.34 -6.34
N ALA A 156 22.42 18.12 -5.26
CA ALA A 156 21.33 18.27 -4.30
C ALA A 156 19.99 18.66 -4.97
N ASN A 157 20.04 19.56 -5.95
CA ASN A 157 18.86 20.00 -6.69
C ASN A 157 18.18 18.86 -7.46
N GLU A 158 18.94 17.88 -7.93
CA GLU A 158 18.47 16.73 -8.69
C GLU A 158 17.78 15.73 -7.74
N PHE A 159 18.29 15.58 -6.52
CA PHE A 159 17.60 14.83 -5.45
C PHE A 159 16.28 15.51 -5.06
N PHE A 160 16.29 16.81 -4.81
CA PHE A 160 15.07 17.56 -4.47
C PHE A 160 14.05 17.56 -5.62
N ARG A 161 14.52 17.58 -6.87
CA ARG A 161 13.67 17.42 -8.05
C ARG A 161 12.99 16.05 -8.06
N ALA A 162 13.72 14.99 -7.78
CA ALA A 162 13.17 13.63 -7.71
C ALA A 162 12.10 13.51 -6.60
N ASP A 163 12.41 13.97 -5.38
CA ASP A 163 11.46 14.03 -4.26
C ASP A 163 10.18 14.84 -4.60
N SER A 164 10.35 16.03 -5.18
CA SER A 164 9.22 16.92 -5.52
C SER A 164 8.28 16.39 -6.60
N ALA A 165 8.63 15.29 -7.29
CA ALA A 165 7.72 14.62 -8.22
C ALA A 165 6.44 14.18 -7.50
N LEU A 166 6.54 13.85 -6.21
CA LEU A 166 5.40 13.55 -5.35
C LEU A 166 4.45 14.76 -5.19
N ASP A 167 5.01 15.91 -4.81
CA ASP A 167 4.25 17.16 -4.66
C ASP A 167 3.58 17.56 -6.00
N ARG A 168 4.30 17.37 -7.12
CA ARG A 168 3.79 17.60 -8.47
C ARG A 168 2.59 16.71 -8.78
N ALA A 169 2.71 15.42 -8.53
CA ALA A 169 1.63 14.46 -8.76
C ALA A 169 0.38 14.82 -7.94
N PHE A 170 0.55 15.15 -6.66
CA PHE A 170 -0.56 15.59 -5.81
C PHE A 170 -1.21 16.89 -6.29
N SER A 171 -0.42 17.87 -6.72
CA SER A 171 -0.96 19.12 -7.28
C SER A 171 -1.86 18.90 -8.51
N GLN A 172 -1.58 17.82 -9.27
CA GLN A 172 -2.33 17.39 -10.45
C GLN A 172 -3.54 16.52 -10.11
N GLY A 173 -3.83 16.30 -8.82
CA GLY A 173 -4.97 15.51 -8.36
C GLY A 173 -4.75 13.99 -8.44
N LYS A 174 -3.52 13.52 -8.57
CA LYS A 174 -3.21 12.09 -8.59
C LYS A 174 -3.39 11.47 -7.21
N SER A 175 -3.72 10.18 -7.20
CA SER A 175 -3.80 9.39 -5.96
C SER A 175 -2.41 9.18 -5.36
N ALA A 176 -2.36 8.78 -4.08
CA ALA A 176 -1.08 8.51 -3.41
C ALA A 176 -0.25 7.39 -4.07
N PRO A 177 -0.85 6.27 -4.53
CA PRO A 177 -0.11 5.26 -5.31
C PRO A 177 0.46 5.81 -6.62
N GLN A 178 -0.32 6.63 -7.35
CA GLN A 178 0.17 7.28 -8.58
C GLN A 178 1.31 8.25 -8.31
N ALA A 179 1.19 9.07 -7.27
CA ALA A 179 2.25 9.99 -6.85
C ALA A 179 3.54 9.25 -6.46
N TYR A 180 3.41 8.13 -5.74
CA TYR A 180 4.54 7.27 -5.40
C TYR A 180 5.25 6.76 -6.66
N GLN A 181 4.51 6.18 -7.62
CA GLN A 181 5.10 5.68 -8.87
C GLN A 181 5.84 6.76 -9.66
N GLU A 182 5.29 7.98 -9.73
CA GLU A 182 5.96 9.10 -10.39
C GLU A 182 7.25 9.53 -9.70
N THR A 183 7.27 9.42 -8.37
CA THR A 183 8.46 9.70 -7.58
C THR A 183 9.52 8.63 -7.81
N ILE A 184 9.14 7.35 -7.87
CA ILE A 184 10.04 6.25 -8.23
C ILE A 184 10.62 6.43 -9.63
N HIS A 185 9.80 6.82 -10.62
CA HIS A 185 10.29 7.13 -11.97
C HIS A 185 11.29 8.30 -11.96
N ALA A 186 11.02 9.35 -11.18
CA ALA A 186 11.93 10.50 -11.06
C ALA A 186 13.26 10.11 -10.41
N PHE A 187 13.25 9.24 -9.39
CA PHE A 187 14.47 8.69 -8.80
C PHE A 187 15.24 7.79 -9.76
N ASN A 188 14.56 6.98 -10.58
CA ASN A 188 15.25 6.17 -11.59
C ASN A 188 15.97 7.06 -12.63
N ALA A 189 15.32 8.14 -13.07
CA ALA A 189 15.96 9.13 -13.94
C ALA A 189 17.16 9.83 -13.26
N LEU A 190 17.04 10.15 -11.96
CA LEU A 190 18.15 10.66 -11.16
C LEU A 190 19.31 9.66 -11.10
N ILE A 191 19.05 8.37 -10.88
CA ILE A 191 20.08 7.33 -10.83
C ILE A 191 20.82 7.23 -12.17
N GLU A 192 20.10 7.27 -13.29
CA GLU A 192 20.72 7.30 -14.63
C GLU A 192 21.59 8.54 -14.84
N TYR A 193 21.13 9.71 -14.39
CA TYR A 193 21.90 10.94 -14.42
C TYR A 193 23.18 10.83 -13.56
N LEU A 194 23.07 10.34 -12.33
CA LEU A 194 24.20 10.22 -11.40
C LEU A 194 25.22 9.19 -11.89
N ASN A 195 24.79 8.06 -12.46
CA ASN A 195 25.70 7.09 -13.07
C ASN A 195 26.64 7.71 -14.12
N LYS A 196 26.17 8.74 -14.85
CA LYS A 196 26.96 9.44 -15.87
C LYS A 196 27.78 10.60 -15.29
N ASN A 197 27.25 11.34 -14.31
CA ASN A 197 27.76 12.66 -13.92
C ASN A 197 28.36 12.71 -12.50
N GLU A 198 27.92 11.84 -11.60
CA GLU A 198 28.38 11.74 -10.21
C GLU A 198 28.11 10.34 -9.62
N PRO A 199 28.90 9.30 -10.02
CA PRO A 199 28.64 7.93 -9.62
C PRO A 199 28.58 7.69 -8.11
N SER A 200 29.31 8.50 -7.32
CA SER A 200 29.27 8.44 -5.85
C SER A 200 27.90 8.74 -5.25
N GLY A 201 27.02 9.48 -5.96
CA GLY A 201 25.67 9.79 -5.51
C GLY A 201 24.66 8.68 -5.74
N VAL A 202 24.97 7.68 -6.59
CA VAL A 202 24.02 6.63 -6.99
C VAL A 202 23.50 5.83 -5.80
N LYS A 203 24.39 5.49 -4.85
CA LYS A 203 24.00 4.76 -3.63
C LYS A 203 22.97 5.54 -2.80
N ASN A 204 23.14 6.86 -2.69
CA ASN A 204 22.22 7.71 -1.96
C ASN A 204 20.85 7.74 -2.65
N ALA A 205 20.81 7.94 -3.98
CA ALA A 205 19.56 7.96 -4.74
C ALA A 205 18.80 6.63 -4.68
N ILE A 206 19.50 5.49 -4.72
CA ILE A 206 18.89 4.17 -4.52
C ILE A 206 18.32 4.05 -3.10
N THR A 207 19.08 4.47 -2.08
CA THR A 207 18.65 4.42 -0.68
C THR A 207 17.39 5.24 -0.45
N ASP A 208 17.31 6.44 -1.03
CA ASP A 208 16.15 7.32 -0.89
C ASP A 208 14.95 6.78 -1.67
N ARG A 209 15.15 6.31 -2.91
CA ARG A 209 14.10 5.69 -3.72
C ARG A 209 13.46 4.50 -3.01
N ASP A 210 14.30 3.56 -2.56
CA ASP A 210 13.84 2.32 -1.92
C ASP A 210 13.36 2.57 -0.48
N GLY A 211 13.79 3.68 0.11
CA GLY A 211 13.39 4.13 1.44
C GLY A 211 12.12 4.98 1.47
N LEU A 212 11.64 5.46 0.32
CA LEU A 212 10.40 6.21 0.22
C LEU A 212 9.21 5.29 0.52
N LEU A 213 8.35 5.70 1.44
CA LEU A 213 7.10 5.04 1.73
C LEU A 213 5.97 6.01 1.48
N CYS A 214 4.96 5.61 0.69
CA CYS A 214 3.70 6.34 0.63
C CYS A 214 2.52 5.45 1.06
N LEU A 215 1.77 5.94 2.05
CA LEU A 215 0.65 5.29 2.70
C LEU A 215 -0.64 5.98 2.22
N PRO A 216 -1.47 5.35 1.38
CA PRO A 216 -2.78 5.88 1.01
C PRO A 216 -3.79 5.77 2.16
N LYS A 217 -4.82 6.63 2.19
CA LYS A 217 -6.01 6.44 3.03
C LYS A 217 -6.71 5.18 2.57
N GLY A 218 -6.94 4.30 3.53
CA GLY A 218 -7.26 2.91 3.25
C GLY A 218 -5.98 2.15 2.94
N ARG A 219 -5.17 1.85 3.97
CA ARG A 219 -4.26 0.70 3.93
C ARG A 219 -5.08 -0.60 3.84
N GLU A 220 -5.83 -0.72 2.75
CA GLU A 220 -6.38 -1.92 2.15
C GLU A 220 -5.84 -2.08 0.71
N GLU A 221 -4.82 -1.31 0.31
CA GLU A 221 -3.67 -1.95 -0.34
C GLU A 221 -2.83 -2.63 0.77
N LEU A 222 -3.46 -3.56 1.49
CA LEU A 222 -2.78 -4.52 2.35
C LEU A 222 -2.01 -5.45 1.41
N ASP A 223 -0.82 -5.87 1.81
CA ASP A 223 -0.30 -7.19 1.47
C ASP A 223 -1.32 -8.21 2.01
N TYR A 224 -2.48 -8.34 1.38
CA TYR A 224 -3.40 -9.43 1.63
C TYR A 224 -2.68 -10.66 1.12
N VAL A 225 -1.99 -11.30 2.05
CA VAL A 225 -1.49 -12.64 1.85
C VAL A 225 -2.69 -13.56 1.97
N LEU A 226 -3.38 -13.78 0.85
CA LEU A 226 -4.53 -14.66 0.83
C LEU A 226 -4.05 -16.13 0.88
N PRO A 227 -4.74 -16.99 1.64
CA PRO A 227 -4.56 -18.43 1.50
C PRO A 227 -4.79 -18.84 0.05
N LEU A 228 -3.88 -19.66 -0.49
CA LEU A 228 -3.95 -20.12 -1.88
C LEU A 228 -5.29 -20.81 -2.21
N GLU A 229 -5.91 -21.42 -1.20
CA GLU A 229 -7.20 -22.10 -1.26
C GLU A 229 -8.36 -21.13 -1.55
N MET A 230 -8.27 -19.86 -1.17
CA MET A 230 -9.35 -18.89 -1.49
C MET A 230 -9.45 -18.63 -2.99
N ALA A 231 -8.34 -18.76 -3.71
CA ALA A 231 -8.28 -18.58 -5.16
C ALA A 231 -9.07 -19.65 -5.92
N SER A 232 -9.15 -20.88 -5.40
CA SER A 232 -9.86 -21.98 -6.05
C SER A 232 -11.38 -21.87 -5.97
N TYR A 233 -11.91 -21.18 -4.97
CA TYR A 233 -13.36 -21.13 -4.74
C TYR A 233 -14.00 -19.81 -5.19
N THR A 234 -13.22 -18.75 -5.31
CA THR A 234 -13.74 -17.43 -5.68
C THR A 234 -14.13 -17.38 -7.15
N LEU A 235 -15.42 -17.17 -7.44
CA LEU A 235 -15.91 -16.92 -8.80
C LEU A 235 -15.37 -15.60 -9.35
N TYR A 236 -14.93 -15.60 -10.60
CA TYR A 236 -14.18 -14.48 -11.16
C TYR A 236 -14.52 -14.12 -12.60
N SER A 237 -15.03 -15.06 -13.39
CA SER A 237 -15.27 -14.84 -14.81
C SER A 237 -16.46 -15.67 -15.27
N LYS A 238 -16.96 -15.38 -16.47
CA LYS A 238 -17.96 -16.18 -17.17
C LYS A 238 -17.31 -16.75 -18.44
N ASN A 239 -17.33 -18.08 -18.58
CA ASN A 239 -16.86 -18.73 -19.79
C ASN A 239 -17.85 -18.44 -20.93
N SER A 240 -17.38 -17.85 -22.03
CA SER A 240 -18.23 -17.48 -23.16
C SER A 240 -18.77 -18.67 -23.96
N GLU A 241 -18.11 -19.83 -23.88
CA GLU A 241 -18.52 -21.03 -24.61
C GLU A 241 -19.59 -21.81 -23.84
N THR A 242 -19.40 -21.98 -22.53
CA THR A 242 -20.33 -22.76 -21.68
C THR A 242 -21.38 -21.89 -21.00
N ASN A 243 -21.19 -20.57 -20.98
CA ASN A 243 -22.01 -19.61 -20.23
C ASN A 243 -22.01 -19.82 -18.70
N GLU A 244 -21.07 -20.61 -18.18
CA GLU A 244 -20.92 -20.88 -16.74
C GLU A 244 -19.95 -19.90 -16.07
N PHE A 245 -20.19 -19.59 -14.79
CA PHE A 245 -19.24 -18.84 -13.97
C PHE A 245 -18.10 -19.74 -13.50
N VAL A 246 -16.88 -19.27 -13.68
CA VAL A 246 -15.66 -20.01 -13.35
C VAL A 246 -14.90 -19.35 -12.21
N SER A 247 -14.15 -20.15 -11.46
CA SER A 247 -13.29 -19.66 -10.37
C SER A 247 -12.12 -18.83 -10.92
N PHE A 248 -11.46 -18.06 -10.04
CA PHE A 248 -10.22 -17.37 -10.39
C PHE A 248 -9.13 -18.36 -10.85
N ALA A 249 -9.03 -19.50 -10.19
CA ALA A 249 -8.13 -20.57 -10.60
C ALA A 249 -8.44 -21.08 -12.02
N ASP A 250 -9.70 -21.37 -12.32
CA ASP A 250 -10.11 -21.87 -13.63
C ASP A 250 -9.97 -20.81 -14.72
N PHE A 251 -10.25 -19.54 -14.41
CA PHE A 251 -9.98 -18.41 -15.30
C PHE A 251 -8.52 -18.40 -15.77
N GLN A 252 -7.57 -18.55 -14.84
CA GLN A 252 -6.14 -18.65 -15.16
C GLN A 252 -5.82 -19.90 -15.99
N ASN A 253 -6.34 -21.05 -15.57
CA ASN A 253 -6.03 -22.34 -16.20
C ASN A 253 -6.60 -22.48 -17.63
N LEU A 254 -7.78 -21.92 -17.87
CA LEU A 254 -8.45 -21.92 -19.16
C LEU A 254 -7.96 -20.78 -20.07
N ASN A 255 -7.09 -19.90 -19.57
CA ASN A 255 -6.56 -18.74 -20.29
C ASN A 255 -7.69 -17.86 -20.87
N LEU A 256 -8.74 -17.67 -20.08
CA LEU A 256 -9.87 -16.83 -20.48
C LEU A 256 -9.44 -15.36 -20.56
N ARG A 257 -10.04 -14.61 -21.50
CA ARG A 257 -9.67 -13.20 -21.73
C ARG A 257 -10.55 -12.20 -21.01
N SER A 258 -11.77 -12.61 -20.64
CA SER A 258 -12.74 -11.75 -19.96
C SER A 258 -12.76 -12.11 -18.48
N SER A 259 -12.50 -11.14 -17.63
CA SER A 259 -12.64 -11.15 -16.19
C SER A 259 -14.03 -10.65 -15.74
N TYR A 260 -14.23 -10.55 -14.43
CA TYR A 260 -15.42 -9.92 -13.84
C TYR A 260 -15.59 -8.45 -14.25
N ARG A 261 -14.51 -7.77 -14.67
CA ARG A 261 -14.53 -6.35 -15.06
C ARG A 261 -15.30 -6.11 -16.35
N GLU A 262 -15.33 -7.10 -17.25
CA GLU A 262 -16.06 -7.02 -18.51
C GLU A 262 -17.47 -7.64 -18.45
N LEU A 263 -17.88 -8.20 -17.30
CA LEU A 263 -19.24 -8.71 -17.14
C LEU A 263 -20.25 -7.57 -17.16
N SER A 264 -21.44 -7.83 -17.73
CA SER A 264 -22.57 -6.93 -17.57
C SER A 264 -22.94 -6.79 -16.09
N ARG A 265 -23.62 -5.70 -15.72
CA ARG A 265 -24.13 -5.54 -14.33
C ARG A 265 -24.93 -6.76 -13.88
N GLU A 266 -25.76 -7.29 -14.77
CA GLU A 266 -26.60 -8.45 -14.50
C GLU A 266 -25.78 -9.73 -14.35
N ASP A 267 -24.80 -9.97 -15.23
CA ASP A 267 -23.90 -11.13 -15.12
C ASP A 267 -23.05 -11.06 -13.84
N PHE A 268 -22.55 -9.89 -13.47
CA PHE A 268 -21.79 -9.71 -12.24
C PHE A 268 -22.65 -10.00 -11.00
N LYS A 269 -23.88 -9.48 -10.96
CA LYS A 269 -24.84 -9.80 -9.89
C LYS A 269 -25.10 -11.31 -9.80
N ASN A 270 -25.37 -11.96 -10.93
CA ASN A 270 -25.60 -13.41 -10.97
C ASN A 270 -24.36 -14.22 -10.56
N MET A 271 -23.15 -13.73 -10.86
CA MET A 271 -21.91 -14.32 -10.38
C MET A 271 -21.79 -14.24 -8.84
N VAL A 272 -22.14 -13.08 -8.25
CA VAL A 272 -22.15 -12.90 -6.80
C VAL A 272 -23.17 -13.85 -6.14
N ILE A 273 -24.39 -13.93 -6.69
CA ILE A 273 -25.42 -14.89 -6.22
C ILE A 273 -24.89 -16.33 -6.26
N ALA A 274 -24.30 -16.74 -7.38
CA ALA A 274 -23.73 -18.08 -7.53
C ALA A 274 -22.57 -18.34 -6.53
N GLY A 275 -21.86 -17.29 -6.12
CA GLY A 275 -20.87 -17.35 -5.05
C GLY A 275 -21.48 -17.68 -3.70
N TYR A 276 -22.54 -16.97 -3.30
CA TYR A 276 -23.25 -17.24 -2.04
C TYR A 276 -23.97 -18.60 -2.05
N GLU A 277 -24.49 -19.06 -3.19
CA GLU A 277 -25.12 -20.39 -3.32
C GLU A 277 -24.15 -21.55 -3.02
N ARG A 278 -22.84 -21.32 -3.14
CA ARG A 278 -21.79 -22.31 -2.81
C ARG A 278 -21.46 -22.39 -1.32
N LEU A 279 -21.91 -21.42 -0.51
CA LEU A 279 -21.69 -21.44 0.93
C LEU A 279 -22.62 -22.46 1.61
N ASP A 280 -22.22 -22.93 2.79
CA ASP A 280 -23.04 -23.84 3.58
C ASP A 280 -24.42 -23.25 3.91
N ARG A 281 -25.42 -24.12 4.04
CA ARG A 281 -26.82 -23.70 4.26
C ARG A 281 -27.01 -22.95 5.59
N ASP A 282 -26.15 -23.19 6.56
CA ASP A 282 -26.12 -22.55 7.88
C ASP A 282 -25.21 -21.32 7.94
N TYR A 283 -24.64 -20.88 6.81
CA TYR A 283 -23.87 -19.64 6.75
C TYR A 283 -24.74 -18.44 7.16
N GLU A 284 -24.24 -17.65 8.10
CA GLU A 284 -24.83 -16.39 8.55
C GLU A 284 -23.77 -15.28 8.60
N ILE A 285 -24.18 -14.06 8.27
CA ILE A 285 -23.36 -12.86 8.43
C ILE A 285 -24.10 -11.79 9.22
N GLY A 286 -23.40 -11.13 10.15
CA GLY A 286 -23.90 -9.97 10.86
C GLY A 286 -23.62 -8.69 10.07
N ILE A 287 -24.66 -7.96 9.70
CA ILE A 287 -24.57 -6.66 9.02
C ILE A 287 -24.98 -5.56 9.99
N LEU A 288 -24.08 -4.60 10.20
CA LEU A 288 -24.32 -3.48 11.11
C LEU A 288 -25.57 -2.70 10.66
N GLY A 289 -26.56 -2.59 11.53
CA GLY A 289 -27.83 -1.92 11.25
C GLY A 289 -28.94 -2.82 10.67
N TYR A 290 -28.62 -4.01 10.19
CA TYR A 290 -29.57 -4.93 9.55
C TYR A 290 -29.71 -6.29 10.26
N GLY A 291 -28.85 -6.56 11.25
CA GLY A 291 -28.91 -7.79 12.05
C GLY A 291 -28.15 -8.94 11.38
N LYS A 292 -28.53 -10.17 11.71
CA LYS A 292 -27.95 -11.37 11.09
C LYS A 292 -28.80 -11.80 9.90
N LEU A 293 -28.15 -12.06 8.77
CA LEU A 293 -28.78 -12.66 7.59
C LEU A 293 -28.18 -14.03 7.34
N ASN A 294 -29.03 -15.02 7.08
CA ASN A 294 -28.59 -16.31 6.57
C ASN A 294 -28.36 -16.25 5.05
N ARG A 295 -27.74 -17.29 4.49
CA ARG A 295 -27.45 -17.41 3.06
C ARG A 295 -28.64 -17.10 2.13
N GLU A 296 -29.83 -17.65 2.39
CA GLU A 296 -30.99 -17.44 1.53
C GLU A 296 -31.49 -15.99 1.59
N GLN A 297 -31.46 -15.38 2.78
CA GLN A 297 -31.79 -13.97 2.96
C GLN A 297 -30.80 -13.08 2.21
N ILE A 298 -29.49 -13.35 2.31
CA ILE A 298 -28.46 -12.62 1.56
C ILE A 298 -28.74 -12.67 0.05
N ILE A 299 -29.00 -13.87 -0.48
CA ILE A 299 -29.30 -14.06 -1.91
C ILE A 299 -30.55 -13.26 -2.30
N GLU A 300 -31.59 -13.27 -1.47
CA GLU A 300 -32.83 -12.54 -1.73
C GLU A 300 -32.63 -11.01 -1.70
N GLU A 301 -31.83 -10.49 -0.77
CA GLU A 301 -31.43 -9.07 -0.73
C GLU A 301 -30.70 -8.67 -2.03
N ILE A 302 -29.78 -9.51 -2.51
CA ILE A 302 -29.03 -9.29 -3.75
C ILE A 302 -29.94 -9.35 -4.99
N ARG A 303 -30.83 -10.35 -5.07
CA ARG A 303 -31.79 -10.51 -6.19
C ARG A 303 -32.73 -9.33 -6.31
N ASN A 304 -33.22 -8.84 -5.17
CA ASN A 304 -34.14 -7.70 -5.10
C ASN A 304 -33.44 -6.33 -5.20
N GLU A 305 -32.11 -6.30 -5.31
CA GLU A 305 -31.30 -5.09 -5.36
C GLU A 305 -31.63 -4.09 -4.24
N THR A 306 -31.81 -4.60 -3.02
CA THR A 306 -32.01 -3.76 -1.84
C THR A 306 -30.75 -2.95 -1.52
N GLU A 307 -30.82 -2.03 -0.54
CA GLU A 307 -29.62 -1.31 -0.08
C GLU A 307 -28.52 -2.28 0.40
N VAL A 308 -28.90 -3.30 1.17
CA VAL A 308 -28.00 -4.35 1.65
C VAL A 308 -27.45 -5.17 0.47
N GLY A 309 -28.32 -5.61 -0.44
CA GLY A 309 -27.93 -6.40 -1.61
C GLY A 309 -26.90 -5.69 -2.48
N ASN A 310 -27.12 -4.41 -2.80
CA ASN A 310 -26.16 -3.60 -3.56
C ASN A 310 -24.85 -3.39 -2.80
N GLY A 311 -24.92 -3.21 -1.47
CA GLY A 311 -23.73 -3.12 -0.63
C GLY A 311 -22.87 -4.39 -0.70
N LEU A 312 -23.49 -5.56 -0.66
CA LEU A 312 -22.80 -6.85 -0.78
C LEU A 312 -22.17 -7.04 -2.17
N ILE A 313 -22.86 -6.67 -3.24
CA ILE A 313 -22.30 -6.69 -4.62
C ILE A 313 -21.02 -5.84 -4.70
N GLU A 314 -20.99 -4.65 -4.09
CA GLU A 314 -19.80 -3.80 -4.09
C GLU A 314 -18.69 -4.32 -3.18
N VAL A 315 -19.02 -4.96 -2.06
CA VAL A 315 -18.04 -5.69 -1.24
C VAL A 315 -17.36 -6.79 -2.05
N ASP A 316 -18.12 -7.61 -2.78
CA ASP A 316 -17.58 -8.65 -3.66
C ASP A 316 -16.71 -8.07 -4.78
N ARG A 317 -17.10 -6.93 -5.37
CA ARG A 317 -16.28 -6.22 -6.36
C ARG A 317 -14.92 -5.80 -5.78
N HIS A 318 -14.92 -5.22 -4.58
CA HIS A 318 -13.69 -4.82 -3.90
C HIS A 318 -12.84 -6.03 -3.51
N PHE A 319 -13.46 -7.13 -3.09
CA PHE A 319 -12.77 -8.37 -2.80
C PHE A 319 -12.09 -8.97 -4.05
N LEU A 320 -12.77 -8.98 -5.20
CA LEU A 320 -12.19 -9.45 -6.46
C LEU A 320 -11.04 -8.55 -6.93
N GLN A 321 -11.17 -7.22 -6.76
CA GLN A 321 -10.05 -6.29 -6.97
C GLN A 321 -8.88 -6.61 -6.03
N ALA A 322 -9.16 -6.94 -4.77
CA ALA A 322 -8.11 -7.33 -3.83
C ALA A 322 -7.42 -8.64 -4.26
N ILE A 323 -8.17 -9.63 -4.77
CA ILE A 323 -7.64 -10.90 -5.29
C ILE A 323 -6.70 -10.69 -6.47
N GLU A 324 -7.02 -9.82 -7.42
CA GLU A 324 -6.13 -9.50 -8.54
C GLU A 324 -4.79 -8.94 -8.07
N ASN A 325 -4.80 -8.21 -6.96
CA ASN A 325 -3.64 -7.52 -6.40
C ASN A 325 -2.98 -8.31 -5.25
N ALA A 326 -3.56 -9.44 -4.85
CA ALA A 326 -3.11 -10.20 -3.69
C ALA A 326 -1.80 -10.95 -3.96
N ARG A 327 -1.00 -11.09 -2.90
CA ARG A 327 0.05 -12.09 -2.83
C ARG A 327 -0.56 -13.35 -2.22
N TRP A 328 -0.14 -14.51 -2.67
CA TRP A 328 -0.64 -15.76 -2.10
C TRP A 328 0.44 -16.34 -1.21
N SER A 329 0.10 -17.09 -0.17
CA SER A 329 1.12 -17.86 0.56
C SER A 329 0.63 -19.20 1.05
N LYS A 330 1.60 -20.08 1.31
CA LYS A 330 1.43 -21.31 2.06
C LYS A 330 2.43 -21.28 3.20
N SER A 331 1.95 -21.54 4.41
CA SER A 331 2.81 -21.63 5.60
C SER A 331 2.89 -23.07 6.06
N PHE A 332 4.10 -23.47 6.45
CA PHE A 332 4.43 -24.77 6.98
C PHE A 332 4.99 -24.58 8.40
N GLU A 333 4.56 -25.41 9.34
CA GLU A 333 5.07 -25.38 10.71
C GLU A 333 5.79 -26.70 11.01
N ALA A 334 7.01 -26.60 11.54
CA ALA A 334 7.83 -27.74 11.97
C ALA A 334 8.39 -27.48 13.36
N LYS A 335 8.79 -28.56 14.03
CA LYS A 335 9.57 -28.49 15.26
C LYS A 335 10.99 -28.97 15.00
N THR A 336 11.99 -28.21 15.44
CA THR A 336 13.38 -28.67 15.38
C THR A 336 13.63 -29.80 16.37
N ASP A 337 14.54 -30.70 16.04
CA ASP A 337 14.98 -31.76 16.94
C ASP A 337 15.98 -31.24 18.01
N ALA A 338 16.53 -32.18 18.80
CA ALA A 338 17.51 -31.88 19.84
C ALA A 338 18.86 -31.36 19.27
N GLN A 339 19.11 -31.56 17.98
CA GLN A 339 20.28 -31.10 17.25
C GLN A 339 20.02 -29.76 16.53
N GLY A 340 18.78 -29.26 16.56
CA GLY A 340 18.38 -28.03 15.86
C GLY A 340 18.14 -28.24 14.36
N CYS A 341 17.84 -29.48 13.95
CA CYS A 341 17.55 -29.83 12.57
C CYS A 341 16.04 -29.90 12.30
N ILE A 342 15.65 -29.63 11.05
CA ILE A 342 14.29 -29.81 10.53
C ILE A 342 14.41 -30.64 9.26
N ASN A 343 13.62 -31.69 9.15
CA ASN A 343 13.33 -32.34 7.88
C ASN A 343 11.81 -32.43 7.78
N MET A 344 11.23 -31.60 6.92
CA MET A 344 9.80 -31.63 6.67
C MET A 344 9.55 -31.69 5.18
N SER A 345 8.49 -32.40 4.82
CA SER A 345 7.94 -32.37 3.48
C SER A 345 6.43 -32.30 3.60
N ASP A 346 5.81 -31.49 2.76
CA ASP A 346 4.38 -31.41 2.64
C ASP A 346 3.98 -31.45 1.17
N ASN A 347 2.85 -32.10 0.89
CA ASN A 347 2.27 -32.16 -0.43
C ASN A 347 1.01 -31.31 -0.41
N PHE A 348 0.86 -30.43 -1.39
CA PHE A 348 -0.35 -29.64 -1.52
C PHE A 348 -0.71 -29.46 -2.99
N ASP A 349 -2.00 -29.30 -3.25
CA ASP A 349 -2.48 -29.04 -4.59
C ASP A 349 -2.33 -27.55 -4.91
N VAL A 350 -1.76 -27.27 -6.08
CA VAL A 350 -1.62 -25.91 -6.61
C VAL A 350 -2.77 -25.68 -7.57
N PRO A 351 -3.78 -24.88 -7.20
CA PRO A 351 -5.04 -24.81 -7.95
C PRO A 351 -4.91 -24.12 -9.31
N MET A 352 -3.82 -23.37 -9.52
CA MET A 352 -3.50 -22.69 -10.78
C MET A 352 -2.00 -22.54 -10.97
N THR A 353 -1.58 -22.27 -12.20
CA THR A 353 -0.18 -21.94 -12.47
C THR A 353 0.22 -20.66 -11.72
N ILE A 354 1.24 -20.75 -10.88
CA ILE A 354 1.73 -19.64 -10.04
C ILE A 354 3.22 -19.39 -10.27
N THR A 355 3.69 -18.20 -9.90
CA THR A 355 5.12 -17.91 -9.83
C THR A 355 5.51 -17.72 -8.38
N ILE A 356 6.35 -18.61 -7.86
CA ILE A 356 7.00 -18.38 -6.56
C ILE A 356 7.87 -17.13 -6.70
N LYS A 357 7.74 -16.17 -5.79
CA LYS A 357 8.56 -14.96 -5.78
C LYS A 357 9.53 -14.95 -4.62
N SER A 358 9.08 -15.41 -3.46
CA SER A 358 9.92 -15.39 -2.27
C SER A 358 9.60 -16.49 -1.27
N VAL A 359 10.60 -16.84 -0.48
CA VAL A 359 10.47 -17.70 0.69
C VAL A 359 10.88 -16.90 1.91
N LYS A 360 10.06 -16.93 2.95
CA LYS A 360 10.34 -16.31 4.25
C LYS A 360 10.30 -17.38 5.33
N ALA A 361 11.27 -17.36 6.24
CA ALA A 361 11.30 -18.30 7.35
C ALA A 361 11.41 -17.54 8.68
N GLU A 362 10.59 -17.93 9.66
CA GLU A 362 10.42 -17.25 10.95
C GLU A 362 10.46 -18.26 12.09
N TRP A 363 11.19 -17.91 13.16
CA TRP A 363 11.27 -18.71 14.38
C TRP A 363 11.69 -17.85 15.58
N SER A 364 11.48 -18.41 16.76
CA SER A 364 11.99 -17.89 18.03
C SER A 364 13.17 -18.75 18.53
N GLY A 365 13.93 -18.28 19.53
CA GLY A 365 15.00 -19.06 20.17
C GLY A 365 16.43 -18.73 19.71
N GLN A 366 17.40 -19.38 20.37
CA GLN A 366 18.84 -19.25 20.10
C GLN A 366 19.42 -20.58 19.58
N PRO A 367 20.22 -20.56 18.50
CA PRO A 367 20.55 -19.40 17.68
C PRO A 367 19.33 -18.87 16.89
N ASN A 368 19.31 -17.57 16.58
CA ASN A 368 18.29 -16.96 15.71
C ASN A 368 18.60 -17.14 14.21
N THR A 369 19.50 -18.08 13.90
CA THR A 369 19.98 -18.41 12.56
C THR A 369 20.00 -19.93 12.37
N PHE A 370 19.75 -20.38 11.15
CA PHE A 370 20.13 -21.73 10.71
C PHE A 370 21.48 -21.67 9.99
N GLN A 371 22.33 -22.67 10.21
CA GLN A 371 23.60 -22.80 9.47
C GLN A 371 23.33 -23.01 7.98
N ASN A 372 22.36 -23.85 7.66
CA ASN A 372 21.90 -24.07 6.29
C ASN A 372 20.42 -24.43 6.27
N ILE A 373 19.67 -23.83 5.36
CA ILE A 373 18.32 -24.24 4.97
C ILE A 373 18.33 -24.55 3.49
N THR A 374 17.81 -25.71 3.13
CA THR A 374 17.47 -26.11 1.77
C THR A 374 15.96 -26.13 1.65
N VAL A 375 15.41 -25.26 0.81
CA VAL A 375 13.99 -25.25 0.44
C VAL A 375 13.86 -25.85 -0.94
N ILE A 376 13.09 -26.91 -1.06
CA ILE A 376 12.87 -27.67 -2.30
C ILE A 376 11.39 -27.56 -2.64
N PHE A 377 11.10 -27.35 -3.91
CA PHE A 377 9.75 -27.31 -4.46
C PHE A 377 9.70 -28.16 -5.72
N ASN A 378 8.87 -29.19 -5.79
CA ASN A 378 8.79 -30.13 -6.92
C ASN A 378 10.16 -30.68 -7.35
N ASN A 379 10.99 -31.09 -6.38
CA ASN A 379 12.38 -31.53 -6.58
C ASN A 379 13.37 -30.45 -7.05
N GLU A 380 12.92 -29.21 -7.24
CA GLU A 380 13.80 -28.08 -7.53
C GLU A 380 14.23 -27.36 -6.26
N THR A 381 15.54 -27.17 -6.08
CA THR A 381 16.05 -26.40 -4.94
C THR A 381 15.75 -24.91 -5.16
N LEU A 382 14.81 -24.37 -4.40
CA LEU A 382 14.50 -22.95 -4.38
C LEU A 382 15.57 -22.13 -3.69
N PHE A 383 16.05 -22.62 -2.55
CA PHE A 383 17.04 -21.94 -1.74
C PHE A 383 17.96 -22.96 -1.09
N ASN A 384 19.24 -22.65 -0.99
CA ASN A 384 20.23 -23.44 -0.26
C ASN A 384 21.28 -22.49 0.31
N GLY A 385 21.26 -22.27 1.61
CA GLY A 385 22.21 -21.38 2.28
C GLY A 385 21.85 -21.04 3.72
N PRO A 386 22.63 -20.18 4.38
CA PRO A 386 22.35 -19.72 5.74
C PRO A 386 21.13 -18.80 5.78
N VAL A 387 20.34 -18.90 6.86
CA VAL A 387 19.10 -18.11 7.03
C VAL A 387 19.03 -17.47 8.40
N GLN A 388 18.65 -16.19 8.44
CA GLN A 388 18.30 -15.49 9.68
C GLN A 388 16.78 -15.37 9.79
N SER A 389 16.26 -15.47 11.01
CA SER A 389 14.81 -15.38 11.25
C SER A 389 14.24 -14.07 10.70
N GLY A 390 13.16 -14.16 9.92
CA GLY A 390 12.46 -13.03 9.32
C GLY A 390 12.97 -12.59 7.95
N ASN A 391 14.11 -13.14 7.48
CA ASN A 391 14.62 -12.80 6.15
C ASN A 391 13.75 -13.36 5.02
N THR A 392 13.66 -12.60 3.94
CA THR A 392 12.98 -12.97 2.70
C THR A 392 13.99 -13.24 1.60
N TYR A 393 13.83 -14.38 0.92
CA TYR A 393 14.73 -14.86 -0.13
C TYR A 393 13.95 -14.93 -1.43
N ASN A 394 14.39 -14.17 -2.43
CA ASN A 394 13.67 -14.05 -3.69
C ASN A 394 14.21 -15.05 -4.71
N LYS A 395 13.32 -15.89 -5.25
CA LYS A 395 13.61 -16.73 -6.42
C LYS A 395 12.33 -16.88 -7.23
N VAL A 396 12.48 -16.75 -8.54
CA VAL A 396 11.39 -16.91 -9.50
C VAL A 396 11.34 -18.38 -9.93
N LEU A 397 10.27 -19.08 -9.57
CA LEU A 397 9.97 -20.42 -10.09
C LEU A 397 8.53 -20.45 -10.59
N LYS A 398 8.32 -20.91 -11.82
CA LYS A 398 6.97 -21.14 -12.36
C LYS A 398 6.52 -22.55 -12.00
N VAL A 399 5.41 -22.65 -11.30
CA VAL A 399 4.80 -23.91 -10.86
C VAL A 399 3.50 -24.08 -11.62
N GLN A 400 3.34 -25.22 -12.29
CA GLN A 400 2.10 -25.55 -13.01
C GLN A 400 1.02 -26.02 -12.03
N LYS A 401 -0.25 -25.89 -12.43
CA LYS A 401 -1.38 -26.48 -11.72
C LYS A 401 -1.14 -27.96 -11.42
N GLY A 402 -1.55 -28.39 -10.23
CA GLY A 402 -1.60 -29.80 -9.82
C GLY A 402 -0.81 -30.06 -8.55
N ALA A 403 -0.52 -31.35 -8.30
CA ALA A 403 0.20 -31.77 -7.12
C ALA A 403 1.59 -31.13 -7.07
N ALA A 404 1.83 -30.39 -5.99
CA ALA A 404 3.14 -29.86 -5.66
C ALA A 404 3.65 -30.47 -4.35
N SER A 405 4.97 -30.60 -4.26
CA SER A 405 5.66 -30.97 -3.04
C SER A 405 6.58 -29.85 -2.62
N THR A 406 6.62 -29.59 -1.33
CA THR A 406 7.60 -28.73 -0.69
C THR A 406 8.37 -29.53 0.32
N ALA A 407 9.68 -29.40 0.33
CA ALA A 407 10.51 -29.96 1.39
C ALA A 407 11.45 -28.88 1.94
N ILE A 408 11.61 -28.87 3.25
CA ILE A 408 12.50 -27.96 3.96
C ILE A 408 13.42 -28.81 4.81
N ASN A 409 14.71 -28.74 4.49
CA ASN A 409 15.78 -29.38 5.25
C ASN A 409 16.63 -28.28 5.88
N ALA A 410 16.66 -28.19 7.19
CA ALA A 410 17.40 -27.17 7.91
C ALA A 410 18.31 -27.81 8.95
N VAL A 411 19.52 -27.26 9.14
CA VAL A 411 20.49 -27.76 10.13
C VAL A 411 21.09 -26.62 10.94
N GLY A 412 21.45 -26.93 12.19
CA GLY A 412 22.15 -25.99 13.07
C GLY A 412 21.31 -24.78 13.50
N GLY A 413 20.00 -24.95 13.66
CA GLY A 413 19.08 -23.94 14.16
C GLY A 413 18.83 -24.02 15.68
N PRO A 414 17.83 -23.29 16.20
CA PRO A 414 17.43 -23.38 17.60
C PRO A 414 16.89 -24.78 17.91
N LYS A 415 17.21 -25.33 19.07
CA LYS A 415 16.82 -26.69 19.48
C LYS A 415 15.39 -26.73 20.01
N ASN A 416 14.66 -27.81 19.72
CA ASN A 416 13.30 -28.06 20.25
C ASN A 416 12.30 -26.90 20.07
N THR A 417 12.45 -26.11 19.01
CA THR A 417 11.68 -24.88 18.77
C THR A 417 10.78 -25.02 17.56
N THR A 418 9.58 -24.45 17.61
CA THR A 418 8.69 -24.34 16.45
C THR A 418 9.22 -23.31 15.46
N VAL A 419 9.26 -23.71 14.20
CA VAL A 419 9.69 -22.91 13.06
C VAL A 419 8.55 -22.83 12.08
N LYS A 420 8.24 -21.62 11.63
CA LYS A 420 7.24 -21.35 10.61
C LYS A 420 7.95 -20.92 9.33
N VAL A 421 7.72 -21.62 8.24
CA VAL A 421 8.23 -21.25 6.92
C VAL A 421 7.06 -20.88 6.04
N THR A 422 7.05 -19.65 5.55
CA THR A 422 6.03 -19.10 4.67
C THR A 422 6.60 -18.93 3.28
N VAL A 423 6.06 -19.70 2.33
CA VAL A 423 6.37 -19.54 0.90
C VAL A 423 5.35 -18.58 0.31
N THR A 424 5.82 -17.48 -0.30
CA THR A 424 4.95 -16.46 -0.91
C THR A 424 5.01 -16.54 -2.43
N PHE A 425 3.84 -16.59 -3.03
CA PHE A 425 3.61 -16.69 -4.45
C PHE A 425 3.08 -15.36 -4.99
N SER A 426 3.36 -15.07 -6.25
CA SER A 426 2.56 -14.13 -7.03
C SER A 426 1.93 -14.87 -8.20
N LEU A 427 0.95 -14.21 -8.78
CA LEU A 427 0.45 -14.57 -10.10
C LEU A 427 1.57 -14.30 -11.12
N GLY A 428 1.67 -15.19 -12.11
CA GLY A 428 2.71 -15.20 -13.14
C GLY A 428 2.20 -14.69 -14.48
#